data_AF-A0AAV4Z0A0-F1
#
_entry.id   AF-A0AAV4Z0A0-F1
#
_cell.length_a   1.000
_cell.length_b   1.000
_cell.length_c   1.000
_cell.angle_alpha   90.00
_cell.angle_beta   90.00
_cell.angle_gamma   90.00
#
_symmetry.space_group_name_H-M   'P 1'
#
loop_
_entity.id
_entity.type
_entity.pdbx_description
1 polymer ?
#
loop_
_entity_poly.entity_id
_entity_poly.type
_entity_poly.pdbx_seq_one_letter_code
_entity_poly.pdbx_strand_id
1 'polypeptide(L)'
;MKVESLEQQIAKQEERLKQLKAQKQAVLAREKKKATDQQRKEDTRRKILLGSLALKKMQDDSEKAKILADLNDYLTEDRDRLLFGLQPVSNAG
;
A
#
# COMPACT_ATOMS: atom_id res chain seq x y z
N MET A 1 57.59 3.91 -8.37
CA MET A 1 57.54 2.52 -7.82
C MET A 1 56.74 2.39 -6.53
N LYS A 2 57.17 2.90 -5.36
CA LYS A 2 56.41 2.71 -4.08
C LYS A 2 55.09 3.48 -4.01
N VAL A 3 55.06 4.71 -4.54
CA VAL A 3 53.87 5.58 -4.57
C VAL A 3 52.80 5.03 -5.53
N GLU A 4 53.18 4.66 -6.76
CA GLU A 4 52.26 4.03 -7.73
C GLU A 4 51.62 2.74 -7.20
N SER A 5 52.36 1.93 -6.41
CA SER A 5 51.80 0.74 -5.78
C SER A 5 50.72 1.06 -4.75
N LEU A 6 50.89 2.16 -3.99
CA LEU A 6 49.87 2.62 -3.05
C LEU A 6 48.65 3.20 -3.78
N GLU A 7 48.84 3.93 -4.88
CA GLU A 7 47.74 4.45 -5.71
C GLU A 7 46.90 3.32 -6.33
N GLN A 8 47.55 2.26 -6.83
CA GLN A 8 46.84 1.07 -7.32
C GLN A 8 46.05 0.36 -6.22
N GLN A 9 46.59 0.30 -5.00
CA GLN A 9 45.88 -0.26 -3.85
C GLN A 9 44.68 0.61 -3.45
N ILE A 10 44.84 1.94 -3.44
CA ILE A 10 43.76 2.90 -3.17
C ILE A 10 42.65 2.73 -4.21
N ALA A 11 42.98 2.75 -5.51
CA ALA A 11 41.99 2.58 -6.58
C ALA A 11 41.20 1.27 -6.45
N LYS A 12 41.89 0.15 -6.14
CA LYS A 12 41.24 -1.14 -5.92
C LYS A 12 40.32 -1.13 -4.69
N GLN A 13 40.71 -0.45 -3.62
CA GLN A 13 39.88 -0.30 -2.42
C GLN A 13 38.67 0.59 -2.68
N GLU A 14 38.82 1.67 -3.45
CA GLU A 14 37.71 2.56 -3.84
C GLU A 14 36.70 1.83 -4.74
N GLU A 15 37.17 1.04 -5.70
CA GLU A 15 36.28 0.22 -6.54
C GLU A 15 35.52 -0.81 -5.70
N ARG A 16 36.21 -1.49 -4.78
CA ARG A 16 35.58 -2.44 -3.86
C ARG A 16 34.56 -1.75 -2.95
N LEU A 17 34.86 -0.54 -2.48
CA LEU A 17 33.93 0.27 -1.67
C LEU A 17 32.69 0.65 -2.48
N LYS A 18 32.85 1.04 -3.75
CA LYS A 18 31.74 1.36 -4.65
C LYS A 18 30.83 0.15 -4.87
N GLN A 19 31.41 -1.03 -5.12
CA GLN A 19 30.66 -2.27 -5.27
C GLN A 19 29.88 -2.63 -4.00
N LEU A 20 30.51 -2.54 -2.83
CA LEU A 20 29.85 -2.81 -1.55
C LEU A 20 28.71 -1.83 -1.24
N LYS A 21 28.88 -0.54 -1.55
CA LYS A 21 27.80 0.46 -1.42
C LYS A 21 26.62 0.12 -2.33
N ALA A 22 26.87 -0.27 -3.57
CA ALA A 22 25.82 -0.68 -4.50
C ALA A 22 25.08 -1.93 -4.00
N GLN A 23 25.80 -2.94 -3.50
CA GLN A 23 25.20 -4.13 -2.90
C GLN A 23 24.33 -3.78 -1.68
N LYS A 24 24.82 -2.93 -0.78
CA LYS A 24 24.05 -2.45 0.39
C LYS A 24 22.76 -1.75 -0.05
N GLN A 25 22.83 -0.87 -1.04
CA GLN A 25 21.64 -0.19 -1.57
C GLN A 25 20.64 -1.17 -2.18
N ALA A 26 21.12 -2.17 -2.93
CA ALA A 26 20.26 -3.20 -3.53
C ALA A 26 19.53 -4.04 -2.47
N VAL A 27 20.22 -4.41 -1.38
CA VAL A 27 19.61 -5.15 -0.25
C VAL A 27 18.54 -4.31 0.43
N LEU A 28 18.85 -3.05 0.79
CA LEU A 28 17.88 -2.14 1.44
C LEU A 28 16.65 -1.89 0.55
N ALA A 29 16.85 -1.68 -0.75
CA ALA A 29 15.74 -1.52 -1.69
C ALA A 29 14.85 -2.77 -1.75
N ARG A 30 15.45 -3.97 -1.74
CA ARG A 30 14.72 -5.24 -1.74
C ARG A 30 13.92 -5.43 -0.45
N GLU A 31 14.51 -5.12 0.70
CA GLU A 31 13.83 -5.21 2.00
C GLU A 31 12.65 -4.23 2.08
N LYS A 32 12.87 -2.98 1.69
CA LYS A 32 11.81 -1.96 1.62
C LYS A 32 10.66 -2.40 0.70
N LYS A 33 10.99 -2.98 -0.47
CA LYS A 33 9.99 -3.50 -1.40
C LYS A 33 9.19 -4.64 -0.77
N LYS A 34 9.85 -5.61 -0.16
CA LYS A 34 9.19 -6.73 0.54
C LYS A 34 8.24 -6.23 1.64
N ALA A 35 8.68 -5.28 2.46
CA ALA A 35 7.85 -4.70 3.52
C ALA A 35 6.63 -3.98 2.95
N THR A 36 6.81 -3.18 1.89
CA THR A 36 5.71 -2.46 1.22
C THR A 36 4.72 -3.44 0.58
N ASP A 37 5.19 -4.48 -0.08
CA ASP A 37 4.35 -5.50 -0.70
C ASP A 37 3.56 -6.28 0.36
N GLN A 38 4.19 -6.61 1.50
CA GLN A 38 3.52 -7.26 2.62
C GLN A 38 2.45 -6.34 3.23
N GLN A 39 2.77 -5.07 3.48
CA GLN A 39 1.81 -4.10 4.00
C GLN A 39 0.59 -3.94 3.09
N ARG A 40 0.79 -3.89 1.77
CA ARG A 40 -0.32 -3.83 0.80
C ARG A 40 -1.19 -5.08 0.83
N LYS A 41 -0.60 -6.27 0.96
CA LYS A 41 -1.34 -7.54 1.08
C LYS A 41 -2.16 -7.57 2.36
N GLU A 42 -1.57 -7.16 3.48
CA GLU A 42 -2.25 -7.11 4.78
C GLU A 42 -3.38 -6.08 4.78
N ASP A 43 -3.16 -4.88 4.23
CA ASP A 43 -4.19 -3.86 4.10
C ASP A 43 -5.35 -4.31 3.20
N THR A 44 -5.05 -4.96 2.06
CA THR A 44 -6.05 -5.56 1.18
C THR A 44 -6.86 -6.61 1.92
N ARG A 45 -6.19 -7.52 2.66
CA ARG A 45 -6.85 -8.55 3.45
C ARG A 45 -7.74 -7.95 4.54
N ARG A 46 -7.26 -6.91 5.24
CA ARG A 46 -8.03 -6.19 6.26
C ARG A 46 -9.32 -5.60 5.68
N LYS A 47 -9.23 -4.92 4.54
CA LYS A 47 -10.39 -4.34 3.83
C LYS A 47 -11.41 -5.41 3.42
N ILE A 48 -10.93 -6.53 2.87
CA ILE A 48 -11.79 -7.67 2.50
C ILE A 48 -12.51 -8.24 3.73
N LEU A 49 -11.81 -8.44 4.85
CA LEU A 49 -12.41 -8.98 6.07
C LEU A 49 -13.45 -8.02 6.68
N LEU A 50 -13.17 -6.72 6.71
CA LEU A 50 -14.14 -5.71 7.15
C LEU A 50 -15.38 -5.69 6.24
N GLY A 51 -15.19 -5.74 4.92
CA GLY A 51 -16.30 -5.83 3.97
C GLY A 51 -17.13 -7.10 4.14
N SER A 52 -16.47 -8.25 4.33
CA SER A 52 -17.14 -9.54 4.59
C SER A 52 -17.99 -9.50 5.87
N LEU A 53 -17.46 -8.89 6.94
CA LEU A 53 -18.21 -8.69 8.18
C LEU A 53 -19.42 -7.77 7.97
N ALA A 54 -19.25 -6.66 7.25
CA ALA A 54 -20.36 -5.74 6.95
C ALA A 54 -21.46 -6.45 6.16
N LEU A 55 -21.10 -7.20 5.11
CA LEU A 55 -22.05 -8.01 4.33
C LEU A 55 -22.77 -9.05 5.20
N LYS A 56 -22.08 -9.67 6.15
CA LYS A 56 -22.70 -10.59 7.11
C LYS A 56 -23.71 -9.88 8.01
N LYS A 57 -23.41 -8.68 8.50
CA LYS A 57 -24.33 -7.88 9.31
C LYS A 57 -25.55 -7.41 8.53
N MET A 58 -25.38 -7.04 7.26
CA MET A 58 -26.48 -6.62 6.37
C MET A 58 -27.49 -7.75 6.06
N GLN A 59 -27.28 -8.97 6.56
CA GLN A 59 -28.31 -10.02 6.55
C GLN A 59 -29.44 -9.75 7.54
N ASP A 60 -29.19 -8.92 8.57
CA ASP A 60 -30.22 -8.36 9.44
C ASP A 60 -30.71 -7.02 8.88
N ASP A 61 -32.02 -6.85 8.72
CA ASP A 61 -32.59 -5.67 8.06
C ASP A 61 -32.37 -4.37 8.84
N SER A 62 -32.35 -4.44 10.16
CA SER A 62 -32.08 -3.27 11.02
C SER A 62 -30.62 -2.83 10.89
N GLU A 63 -29.67 -3.76 10.96
CA GLU A 63 -28.25 -3.47 10.74
C GLU A 63 -27.98 -3.01 9.30
N LYS A 64 -28.66 -3.61 8.31
CA LYS A 64 -28.56 -3.20 6.91
C LYS A 64 -28.98 -1.74 6.71
N ALA A 65 -30.09 -1.33 7.31
CA ALA A 65 -30.56 0.05 7.21
C ALA A 65 -29.56 1.05 7.80
N LYS A 66 -28.97 0.73 8.96
CA LYS A 66 -27.91 1.56 9.58
C LYS A 66 -26.68 1.68 8.67
N ILE A 67 -26.18 0.54 8.17
CA ILE A 67 -25.00 0.52 7.28
C ILE A 67 -25.26 1.32 5.99
N LEU A 68 -26.44 1.20 5.39
CA LEU A 68 -26.78 1.99 4.19
C LEU A 68 -26.89 3.49 4.49
N ALA A 69 -27.38 3.88 5.67
CA ALA A 69 -27.38 5.28 6.10
C ALA A 69 -25.96 5.81 6.28
N ASP A 70 -25.09 5.05 6.97
CA ASP A 70 -23.67 5.42 7.11
C ASP A 70 -22.97 5.54 5.75
N LEU A 71 -23.24 4.62 4.82
CA LEU A 71 -22.70 4.67 3.45
C LEU A 71 -23.24 5.86 2.66
N ASN A 72 -24.49 6.25 2.89
CA ASN A 72 -25.09 7.43 2.29
C ASN A 72 -24.40 8.73 2.72
N ASP A 73 -23.91 8.79 3.96
CA ASP A 73 -23.20 9.98 4.45
C ASP A 73 -21.70 9.95 4.10
N TYR A 74 -21.12 8.76 4.00
CA TYR A 74 -19.69 8.57 3.73
C TYR A 74 -19.31 8.67 2.25
N LEU A 75 -20.14 8.11 1.34
CA LEU A 75 -19.80 8.04 -0.08
C LEU A 75 -20.12 9.34 -0.82
N THR A 76 -19.11 9.94 -1.44
CA THR A 76 -19.26 11.20 -2.20
C THR A 76 -19.33 10.99 -3.71
N GLU A 77 -18.84 9.87 -4.22
CA GLU A 77 -18.78 9.57 -5.65
C GLU A 77 -20.03 8.83 -6.11
N ASP A 78 -20.74 9.37 -7.11
CA ASP A 78 -22.00 8.80 -7.61
C ASP A 78 -21.86 7.35 -8.06
N ARG A 79 -20.77 7.03 -8.75
CA ARG A 79 -20.49 5.65 -9.20
C ARG A 79 -20.43 4.66 -8.04
N ASP A 80 -19.91 5.08 -6.89
CA ASP A 80 -19.74 4.21 -5.71
C ASP A 80 -21.06 4.12 -4.95
N ARG A 81 -21.82 5.21 -4.87
CA ARG A 81 -23.17 5.27 -4.28
C ARG A 81 -24.15 4.34 -5.00
N LEU A 82 -24.09 4.31 -6.33
CA LEU A 82 -24.93 3.45 -7.16
C LEU A 82 -24.70 1.94 -6.89
N LEU A 83 -23.50 1.53 -6.48
CA LEU A 83 -23.22 0.12 -6.10
C LEU A 83 -24.07 -0.35 -4.90
N PHE A 84 -24.54 0.58 -4.07
CA PHE A 84 -25.36 0.32 -2.90
C PHE A 84 -26.83 0.74 -3.10
N GLY A 85 -27.22 1.11 -4.33
CA GLY A 85 -28.57 1.58 -4.64
C GLY A 85 -28.89 2.97 -4.06
N LEU A 86 -27.86 3.76 -3.72
CA LEU A 86 -28.02 5.11 -3.19
C LEU A 86 -28.16 6.13 -4.33
N GLN A 87 -28.88 7.23 -4.06
CA GLN A 87 -29.08 8.30 -5.05
C GLN A 87 -27.77 9.08 -5.27
N PRO A 88 -27.47 9.51 -6.52
CA PRO A 88 -26.36 10.40 -6.81
C PRO A 88 -26.41 11.70 -5.99
N VAL A 89 -25.25 12.18 -5.55
CA VAL A 89 -25.13 13.45 -4.84
C VAL A 89 -25.39 14.61 -5.81
N SER A 90 -25.01 14.47 -7.09
CA SER A 90 -25.23 15.50 -8.12
C SER A 90 -26.72 15.74 -8.47
N ASN A 91 -27.61 14.83 -8.07
CA ASN A 91 -29.05 14.92 -8.29
C ASN A 91 -29.82 15.34 -7.03
N ALA A 92 -29.14 15.53 -5.90
CA ALA A 92 -29.68 16.24 -4.75
C ALA A 92 -29.44 17.74 -4.99
N GLY A 93 -30.49 18.45 -5.42
CA GLY A 93 -30.43 19.87 -5.78
C GLY A 93 -29.91 20.80 -4.69
#